data_AF-A0A2V5NT24-F1
#
_entry.id   AF-A0A2V5NT24-F1
#
_cell.length_a   1.000
_cell.length_b   1.000
_cell.length_c   1.000
_cell.angle_alpha   90.00
_cell.angle_beta   90.00
_cell.angle_gamma   90.00
#
_symmetry.space_group_name_H-M   'P 1'
#
loop_
_entity.id
_entity.type
_entity.pdbx_description
1 polymer ?
#
loop_
_entity_poly.entity_id
_entity_poly.type
_entity_poly.pdbx_seq_one_letter_code
_entity_poly.pdbx_strand_id
1 'polypeptide(L)'
;HVCSNALDNADGQLARLTHRETREGRIIDSIADHLVFFSVYLNLTLRYFLEGASPAIFLLALAAGISHALQGAAADYYRSTYLYFSITPAAPILDSSSLLESDYRVLNWRREPWRKLLLALYLNFTRQQEILARYLKKLRELIGQLFQGEIPHWLRTRYRNLASPTLKWWGLLMTNTRMLVLFALLLIGQPIYYFWFELIPLNLLLIYLLTRQEHMAESLLEVAERWRNST
;
A
#
# COMPACT_ATOMS: atom_id res chain seq x y z
N HIS A 1 -11.80 -19.23 8.25
CA HIS A 1 -11.49 -18.21 7.23
C HIS A 1 -10.72 -17.00 7.79
N VAL A 2 -11.11 -16.38 8.92
CA VAL A 2 -10.35 -15.25 9.52
C VAL A 2 -8.94 -15.63 10.02
N CYS A 3 -8.75 -16.83 10.61
CA CYS A 3 -7.42 -17.33 10.95
C CYS A 3 -6.54 -17.61 9.73
N SER A 4 -7.14 -17.92 8.57
CA SER A 4 -6.39 -18.14 7.33
C SER A 4 -5.75 -16.83 6.87
N ASN A 5 -6.49 -15.72 6.84
CA ASN A 5 -5.96 -14.43 6.39
C ASN A 5 -4.95 -13.80 7.37
N ALA A 6 -5.10 -14.08 8.68
CA ALA A 6 -4.13 -13.64 9.68
C ALA A 6 -2.80 -14.40 9.55
N LEU A 7 -2.87 -15.72 9.30
CA LEU A 7 -1.71 -16.55 8.98
C LEU A 7 -1.12 -16.18 7.61
N ASP A 8 -1.94 -15.86 6.61
CA ASP A 8 -1.50 -15.48 5.26
C ASP A 8 -0.80 -14.11 5.25
N ASN A 9 -1.27 -13.14 6.06
CA ASN A 9 -0.55 -11.87 6.25
C ASN A 9 0.78 -12.04 7.00
N ALA A 10 0.84 -12.98 7.94
CA ALA A 10 2.07 -13.30 8.67
C ALA A 10 3.05 -14.08 7.78
N ASP A 11 2.57 -15.03 6.98
CA ASP A 11 3.33 -15.82 6.02
C ASP A 11 3.78 -14.99 4.82
N GLY A 12 2.98 -14.04 4.33
CA GLY A 12 3.38 -13.09 3.30
C GLY A 12 4.48 -12.13 3.79
N GLN A 13 4.39 -11.63 5.03
CA GLN A 13 5.47 -10.85 5.62
C GLN A 13 6.70 -11.71 5.93
N LEU A 14 6.53 -12.96 6.36
CA LEU A 14 7.61 -13.92 6.61
C LEU A 14 8.28 -14.38 5.31
N ALA A 15 7.53 -14.54 4.21
CA ALA A 15 8.03 -14.85 2.86
C ALA A 15 8.84 -13.69 2.28
N ARG A 16 8.35 -12.45 2.46
CA ARG A 16 9.09 -11.21 2.16
C ARG A 16 10.39 -11.10 2.96
N LEU A 17 10.40 -11.60 4.21
CA LEU A 17 11.58 -11.64 5.07
C LEU A 17 12.52 -12.82 4.78
N THR A 18 12.07 -13.87 4.09
CA THR A 18 12.84 -15.11 3.82
C THR A 18 13.34 -15.25 2.38
N HIS A 19 13.28 -14.18 1.58
CA HIS A 19 13.77 -14.14 0.18
C HIS A 19 13.14 -15.18 -0.77
N ARG A 20 11.98 -15.75 -0.43
CA ARG A 20 11.32 -16.77 -1.26
C ARG A 20 10.32 -16.21 -2.26
N GLU A 21 10.01 -14.93 -2.20
CA GLU A 21 9.03 -14.30 -3.06
C GLU A 21 9.67 -13.77 -4.35
N THR A 22 9.22 -14.26 -5.51
CA THR A 22 9.62 -13.73 -6.82
C THR A 22 8.91 -12.40 -7.09
N ARG A 23 9.52 -11.53 -7.92
CA ARG A 23 8.91 -10.26 -8.32
C ARG A 23 7.53 -10.44 -8.97
N GLU A 24 7.40 -11.43 -9.85
CA GLU A 24 6.12 -11.79 -10.49
C GLU A 24 5.10 -12.30 -9.46
N GLY A 25 5.54 -13.08 -8.47
CA GLY A 25 4.69 -13.52 -7.35
C GLY A 25 4.09 -12.34 -6.59
N ARG A 26 4.90 -11.32 -6.29
CA ARG A 26 4.46 -10.09 -5.60
C ARG A 26 3.45 -9.27 -6.40
N ILE A 27 3.63 -9.20 -7.72
CA ILE A 27 2.70 -8.54 -8.63
C ILE A 27 1.33 -9.23 -8.57
N ILE A 28 1.33 -10.56 -8.64
CA ILE A 28 0.10 -11.36 -8.61
C ILE A 28 -0.58 -11.27 -7.24
N ASP A 29 0.19 -11.39 -6.15
CA ASP A 29 -0.27 -11.26 -4.77
C ASP A 29 -0.98 -9.92 -4.56
N SER A 30 -0.33 -8.82 -4.95
CA SER A 30 -0.89 -7.47 -4.85
C SER A 30 -2.20 -7.30 -5.64
N ILE A 31 -2.30 -7.88 -6.84
CA ILE A 31 -3.52 -7.80 -7.66
C ILE A 31 -4.64 -8.68 -7.07
N ALA A 32 -4.30 -9.88 -6.60
CA ALA A 32 -5.26 -10.81 -6.01
C ALA A 32 -5.94 -10.21 -4.77
N ASP A 33 -5.18 -9.53 -3.91
CA ASP A 33 -5.70 -8.81 -2.73
C ASP A 33 -6.77 -7.77 -3.11
N HIS A 34 -6.54 -7.00 -4.18
CA HIS A 34 -7.50 -6.00 -4.64
C HIS A 34 -8.77 -6.64 -5.24
N LEU A 35 -8.64 -7.79 -5.91
CA LEU A 35 -9.77 -8.52 -6.48
C LEU A 35 -10.72 -9.07 -5.41
N VAL A 36 -10.18 -9.52 -4.28
CA VAL A 36 -11.01 -9.98 -3.14
C VAL A 36 -11.90 -8.84 -2.65
N PHE A 37 -11.35 -7.65 -2.42
CA PHE A 37 -12.15 -6.51 -1.98
C PHE A 37 -13.09 -5.98 -3.07
N PHE A 38 -12.68 -5.97 -4.34
CA PHE A 38 -13.58 -5.66 -5.43
C PHE A 38 -14.83 -6.56 -5.43
N SER A 39 -14.64 -7.87 -5.23
CA SER A 39 -15.74 -8.83 -5.13
C SER A 39 -16.66 -8.53 -3.94
N VAL A 40 -16.10 -8.20 -2.77
CA VAL A 40 -16.88 -7.80 -1.59
C VAL A 40 -17.75 -6.58 -1.89
N TYR A 41 -17.15 -5.52 -2.44
CA TYR A 41 -17.87 -4.28 -2.74
C TYR A 41 -18.97 -4.51 -3.78
N LEU A 42 -18.68 -5.25 -4.84
CA LEU A 42 -19.64 -5.57 -5.90
C LEU A 42 -20.83 -6.35 -5.35
N ASN A 43 -20.60 -7.42 -4.58
CA ASN A 43 -21.67 -8.25 -4.04
C ASN A 43 -22.53 -7.50 -3.02
N LEU A 44 -21.91 -6.70 -2.14
CA LEU A 44 -22.67 -5.86 -1.19
C LEU A 44 -23.53 -4.83 -1.92
N THR A 45 -22.99 -4.17 -2.94
CA THR A 45 -23.69 -3.16 -3.73
C THR A 45 -24.87 -3.77 -4.49
N LEU A 46 -24.64 -4.90 -5.17
CA LEU A 46 -25.68 -5.61 -5.91
C LEU A 46 -26.80 -6.09 -4.99
N ARG A 47 -26.46 -6.64 -3.83
CA ARG A 47 -27.45 -7.05 -2.84
C ARG A 47 -28.37 -5.89 -2.45
N TYR A 48 -27.80 -4.74 -2.05
CA TYR A 48 -28.60 -3.57 -1.67
C TYR A 48 -29.45 -3.05 -2.84
N PHE A 49 -28.89 -3.01 -4.05
CA PHE A 49 -29.62 -2.58 -5.23
C PHE A 49 -30.82 -3.48 -5.53
N LEU A 50 -30.66 -4.81 -5.45
CA LEU A 50 -31.73 -5.79 -5.66
C LEU A 50 -32.78 -5.77 -4.54
N GLU A 51 -32.39 -5.42 -3.32
CA GLU A 51 -33.30 -5.19 -2.18
C GLU A 51 -34.07 -3.86 -2.28
N GLY A 52 -33.86 -3.07 -3.35
CA GLY A 52 -34.62 -1.86 -3.64
C GLY A 52 -33.95 -0.55 -3.20
N ALA A 53 -32.66 -0.58 -2.85
CA ALA A 53 -31.92 0.65 -2.56
C ALA A 53 -31.80 1.55 -3.81
N SER A 54 -31.65 2.86 -3.57
CA SER A 54 -31.39 3.84 -4.63
C SER A 54 -30.15 3.46 -5.45
N PRO A 55 -30.14 3.67 -6.79
CA PRO A 55 -28.96 3.51 -7.63
C PRO A 55 -27.72 4.29 -7.16
N ALA A 56 -27.91 5.32 -6.32
CA ALA A 56 -26.81 6.04 -5.66
C ALA A 56 -25.87 5.14 -4.85
N ILE A 57 -26.28 3.93 -4.47
CA ILE A 57 -25.43 2.93 -3.81
C ILE A 57 -24.18 2.58 -4.63
N PHE A 58 -24.28 2.59 -5.97
CA PHE A 58 -23.12 2.36 -6.84
C PHE A 58 -22.09 3.48 -6.74
N LEU A 59 -22.53 4.73 -6.63
CA LEU A 59 -21.62 5.87 -6.44
C LEU A 59 -20.95 5.81 -5.07
N LEU A 60 -21.71 5.47 -4.02
CA LEU A 60 -21.17 5.29 -2.67
C LEU A 60 -20.11 4.18 -2.64
N ALA A 61 -20.42 3.03 -3.22
CA ALA A 61 -19.52 1.89 -3.28
C ALA A 61 -18.28 2.18 -4.13
N LEU A 62 -18.44 2.87 -5.26
CA LEU A 62 -17.31 3.27 -6.11
C LEU A 62 -16.38 4.23 -5.36
N ALA A 63 -16.93 5.24 -4.71
CA ALA A 63 -16.14 6.19 -3.91
C ALA A 63 -15.39 5.48 -2.78
N ALA A 64 -16.08 4.58 -2.06
CA ALA A 64 -15.47 3.79 -1.00
C ALA A 64 -14.38 2.85 -1.55
N GLY A 65 -14.58 2.24 -2.72
CA GLY A 65 -13.61 1.34 -3.34
C GLY A 65 -12.34 2.06 -3.81
N ILE A 66 -12.49 3.26 -4.41
CA ILE A 66 -11.35 4.10 -4.77
C ILE A 66 -10.58 4.54 -3.52
N SER A 67 -11.32 4.97 -2.49
CA SER A 67 -10.76 5.35 -1.19
C SER A 67 -9.96 4.21 -0.57
N HIS A 68 -10.52 2.99 -0.54
CA HIS A 68 -9.85 1.78 -0.06
C HIS A 68 -8.55 1.54 -0.82
N ALA A 69 -8.57 1.59 -2.16
CA ALA A 69 -7.39 1.33 -2.98
C ALA A 69 -6.25 2.33 -2.65
N LEU A 70 -6.57 3.62 -2.50
CA LEU A 70 -5.59 4.65 -2.14
C LEU A 70 -5.06 4.45 -0.70
N GLN A 71 -5.92 4.09 0.25
CA GLN A 71 -5.52 3.79 1.63
C GLN A 71 -4.56 2.58 1.68
N GLY A 72 -4.89 1.51 0.95
CA GLY A 72 -4.05 0.31 0.84
C GLY A 72 -2.71 0.61 0.18
N ALA A 73 -2.72 1.36 -0.92
CA ALA A 73 -1.51 1.80 -1.62
C ALA A 73 -0.57 2.57 -0.69
N ALA A 74 -1.08 3.57 0.04
CA ALA A 74 -0.29 4.32 1.02
C ALA A 74 0.25 3.41 2.13
N ALA A 75 -0.62 2.62 2.77
CA ALA A 75 -0.23 1.76 3.88
C ALA A 75 0.86 0.76 3.51
N ASP A 76 0.76 0.11 2.34
CA ASP A 76 1.77 -0.79 1.84
C ASP A 76 3.09 -0.04 1.56
N TYR A 77 3.04 1.12 0.91
CA TYR A 77 4.25 1.88 0.57
C TYR A 77 5.04 2.35 1.80
N TYR A 78 4.37 2.93 2.80
CA TYR A 78 5.02 3.38 4.03
C TYR A 78 5.59 2.22 4.85
N ARG A 79 4.88 1.08 4.92
CA ARG A 79 5.37 -0.13 5.63
C ARG A 79 6.56 -0.75 4.91
N SER A 80 6.48 -0.92 3.58
CA SER A 80 7.56 -1.51 2.79
C SER A 80 8.79 -0.60 2.78
N THR A 81 8.61 0.72 2.75
CA THR A 81 9.71 1.69 2.92
C THR A 81 10.30 1.67 4.32
N TYR A 82 9.48 1.48 5.37
CA TYR A 82 10.01 1.29 6.72
C TYR A 82 10.92 0.06 6.82
N LEU A 83 10.56 -1.05 6.18
CA LEU A 83 11.40 -2.24 6.12
C LEU A 83 12.71 -1.96 5.35
N TYR A 84 12.62 -1.24 4.23
CA TYR A 84 13.79 -0.80 3.46
C TYR A 84 14.80 -0.01 4.31
N PHE A 85 14.32 0.94 5.13
CA PHE A 85 15.20 1.71 6.00
C PHE A 85 15.72 0.89 7.20
N SER A 86 14.91 -0.02 7.73
CA SER A 86 15.16 -0.67 9.03
C SER A 86 15.97 -1.97 8.96
N ILE A 87 15.93 -2.69 7.83
CA ILE A 87 16.52 -4.03 7.68
C ILE A 87 17.77 -3.96 6.77
N THR A 88 18.92 -4.46 7.24
CA THR A 88 20.22 -4.53 6.50
C THR A 88 20.27 -5.72 5.52
N PRO A 89 21.32 -5.83 4.69
CA PRO A 89 21.45 -5.25 3.35
C PRO A 89 20.57 -5.96 2.29
N ALA A 90 19.79 -6.95 2.71
CA ALA A 90 18.93 -7.75 1.84
C ALA A 90 17.49 -7.22 1.86
N ALA A 91 17.34 -5.89 1.96
CA ALA A 91 16.01 -5.29 2.00
C ALA A 91 15.25 -5.61 0.69
N PRO A 92 13.93 -5.87 0.76
CA PRO A 92 13.15 -6.20 -0.43
C PRO A 92 13.30 -5.10 -1.47
N ILE A 93 13.59 -5.50 -2.72
CA ILE A 93 13.66 -4.58 -3.87
C ILE A 93 12.30 -3.89 -4.00
N LEU A 94 12.22 -2.64 -3.53
CA LEU A 94 11.09 -1.77 -3.76
C LEU A 94 11.12 -1.35 -5.22
N ASP A 95 10.20 -1.88 -6.02
CA ASP A 95 10.01 -1.43 -7.40
C ASP A 95 9.74 0.07 -7.42
N SER A 96 10.25 0.75 -8.45
CA SER A 96 9.86 2.11 -8.77
C SER A 96 8.96 2.11 -9.99
N SER A 97 8.09 3.12 -10.08
CA SER A 97 7.23 3.26 -11.26
C SER A 97 8.05 3.43 -12.54
N SER A 98 9.24 4.05 -12.47
CA SER A 98 10.14 4.22 -13.62
C SER A 98 10.70 2.90 -14.15
N LEU A 99 11.08 1.98 -13.25
CA LEU A 99 11.59 0.65 -13.61
C LEU A 99 10.47 -0.19 -14.23
N LEU A 100 9.30 -0.20 -13.60
CA LEU A 100 8.12 -0.90 -14.11
C LEU A 100 7.65 -0.36 -15.45
N GLU A 101 7.77 0.95 -15.67
CA GLU A 101 7.45 1.57 -16.96
C GLU A 101 8.42 1.14 -18.06
N SER A 102 9.72 1.03 -17.78
CA SER A 102 10.66 0.47 -18.76
C SER A 102 10.31 -0.98 -19.12
N ASP A 103 10.00 -1.81 -18.13
CA ASP A 103 9.59 -3.20 -18.35
C ASP A 103 8.29 -3.29 -19.18
N TYR A 104 7.32 -2.42 -18.87
CA TYR A 104 6.04 -2.36 -19.57
C TYR A 104 6.17 -2.00 -21.06
N ARG A 105 7.11 -1.10 -21.39
CA ARG A 105 7.38 -0.68 -22.77
C ARG A 105 7.98 -1.80 -23.61
N VAL A 106 8.76 -2.71 -23.01
CA VAL A 106 9.37 -3.85 -23.71
C VAL A 106 8.34 -4.92 -24.07
N LEU A 107 7.31 -5.12 -23.25
CA LEU A 107 6.28 -6.13 -23.49
C LEU A 107 5.38 -5.77 -24.69
N ASN A 108 4.84 -6.80 -25.36
CA ASN A 108 3.93 -6.62 -26.51
C ASN A 108 2.55 -7.24 -26.25
N TRP A 109 1.48 -6.49 -26.49
CA TRP A 109 0.09 -6.96 -26.29
C TRP A 109 -0.29 -8.18 -27.14
N ARG A 110 0.34 -8.38 -28.30
CA ARG A 110 0.08 -9.54 -29.16
C ARG A 110 0.79 -10.81 -28.68
N ARG A 111 1.95 -10.67 -28.01
CA ARG A 111 2.79 -11.81 -27.60
C ARG A 111 2.56 -12.19 -26.14
N GLU A 112 2.44 -11.22 -25.26
CA GLU A 112 2.36 -11.41 -23.80
C GLU A 112 1.23 -10.56 -23.19
N PRO A 113 -0.04 -10.72 -23.63
CA PRO A 113 -1.14 -9.86 -23.18
C PRO A 113 -1.36 -9.91 -21.67
N TRP A 114 -1.30 -11.10 -21.06
CA TRP A 114 -1.55 -11.26 -19.63
C TRP A 114 -0.46 -10.62 -18.78
N ARG A 115 0.80 -10.88 -19.11
CA ARG A 115 1.93 -10.27 -18.40
C ARG A 115 1.92 -8.75 -18.52
N LYS A 116 1.59 -8.23 -19.71
CA LYS A 116 1.48 -6.79 -19.95
C LYS A 116 0.32 -6.16 -19.17
N LEU A 117 -0.81 -6.85 -19.04
CA LEU A 117 -1.94 -6.42 -18.21
C LEU A 117 -1.58 -6.38 -16.72
N LEU A 118 -1.02 -7.47 -16.18
CA LEU A 118 -0.61 -7.54 -14.77
C LEU A 118 0.40 -6.44 -14.45
N LEU A 119 1.39 -6.24 -15.32
CA LEU A 119 2.38 -5.18 -15.17
C LEU A 119 1.74 -3.78 -15.29
N ALA A 120 0.73 -3.58 -16.14
CA ALA A 120 0.00 -2.32 -16.22
C ALA A 120 -0.74 -2.00 -14.92
N LEU A 121 -1.43 -2.99 -14.35
CA LEU A 121 -2.17 -2.85 -13.09
C LEU A 121 -1.21 -2.53 -11.94
N TYR A 122 -0.11 -3.28 -11.83
CA TYR A 122 0.90 -3.06 -10.80
C TYR A 122 1.64 -1.73 -10.99
N LEU A 123 1.98 -1.34 -12.23
CA LEU A 123 2.55 -0.02 -12.52
C LEU A 123 1.61 1.11 -12.08
N ASN A 124 0.31 0.99 -12.37
CA ASN A 124 -0.68 1.98 -11.94
C ASN A 124 -0.75 2.06 -10.41
N PHE A 125 -0.75 0.90 -9.73
CA PHE A 125 -0.69 0.83 -8.27
C PHE A 125 0.57 1.51 -7.72
N THR A 126 1.77 1.17 -8.21
CA THR A 126 3.03 1.80 -7.79
C THR A 126 3.05 3.31 -8.06
N ARG A 127 2.45 3.78 -9.15
CA ARG A 127 2.30 5.23 -9.39
C ARG A 127 1.43 5.91 -8.35
N GLN A 128 0.31 5.29 -7.94
CA GLN A 128 -0.52 5.83 -6.86
C GLN A 128 0.25 5.91 -5.55
N GLN A 129 1.03 4.87 -5.21
CA GLN A 129 1.90 4.87 -4.03
C GLN A 129 2.88 6.06 -4.05
N GLU A 130 3.58 6.24 -5.17
CA GLU A 130 4.58 7.29 -5.34
C GLU A 130 3.99 8.71 -5.36
N ILE A 131 2.76 8.89 -5.85
CA ILE A 131 2.04 10.16 -5.81
C ILE A 131 1.63 10.51 -4.38
N LEU A 132 1.12 9.53 -3.62
CA LEU A 132 0.67 9.73 -2.24
C LEU A 132 1.84 9.99 -1.27
N ALA A 133 3.02 9.44 -1.56
CA ALA A 133 4.20 9.50 -0.70
C ALA A 133 5.38 10.21 -1.37
N ARG A 134 5.13 11.42 -1.89
CA ARG A 134 6.06 12.19 -2.74
C ARG A 134 7.42 12.44 -2.07
N TYR A 135 7.44 12.92 -0.83
CA TYR A 135 8.66 13.23 -0.10
C TYR A 135 9.37 11.96 0.35
N LEU A 136 8.61 10.94 0.75
CA LEU A 136 9.21 9.65 1.08
C LEU A 136 9.89 9.01 -0.14
N LYS A 137 9.29 9.11 -1.33
CA LYS A 137 9.91 8.68 -2.59
C LYS A 137 11.22 9.43 -2.83
N LYS A 138 11.22 10.76 -2.75
CA LYS A 138 12.44 11.58 -2.93
C LYS A 138 13.53 11.20 -1.93
N LEU A 139 13.17 11.02 -0.67
CA LEU A 139 14.08 10.60 0.39
C LEU A 139 14.71 9.25 0.06
N ARG A 140 13.90 8.27 -0.35
CA ARG A 140 14.37 6.94 -0.76
C ARG A 140 15.31 7.00 -1.95
N GLU A 141 14.96 7.77 -2.99
CA GLU A 141 15.79 7.95 -4.18
C GLU A 141 17.14 8.60 -3.86
N LEU A 142 17.14 9.67 -3.06
CA LEU A 142 18.37 10.35 -2.64
C LEU A 142 19.27 9.41 -1.82
N ILE A 143 18.71 8.69 -0.85
CA ILE A 143 19.47 7.77 -0.01
C ILE A 143 20.00 6.59 -0.82
N GLY A 144 19.21 6.07 -1.76
CA GLY A 144 19.65 5.04 -2.69
C GLY A 144 20.84 5.48 -3.54
N GLN A 145 20.86 6.74 -3.98
CA GLN A 145 21.98 7.33 -4.73
C GLN A 145 23.21 7.57 -3.85
N LEU A 146 23.03 8.08 -2.63
CA LEU A 146 24.14 8.43 -1.73
C LEU A 146 24.86 7.23 -1.14
N PHE A 147 24.12 6.18 -0.80
CA PHE A 147 24.64 5.08 0.01
C PHE A 147 24.62 3.72 -0.69
N GLN A 148 24.10 3.63 -1.92
CA GLN A 148 24.07 2.40 -2.73
C GLN A 148 23.56 1.14 -1.98
N GLY A 149 22.67 1.33 -0.99
CA GLY A 149 22.10 0.26 -0.16
C GLY A 149 22.70 0.16 1.26
N GLU A 150 23.84 0.78 1.54
CA GLU A 150 24.49 0.79 2.85
C GLU A 150 24.07 2.00 3.69
N ILE A 151 22.80 2.04 4.08
CA ILE A 151 22.24 3.16 4.84
C ILE A 151 22.95 3.31 6.20
N PRO A 152 23.54 4.48 6.53
CA PRO A 152 24.26 4.71 7.78
C PRO A 152 23.39 4.45 9.02
N HIS A 153 24.02 3.95 10.08
CA HIS A 153 23.34 3.60 11.33
C HIS A 153 22.54 4.78 11.92
N TRP A 154 23.11 5.99 11.91
CA TRP A 154 22.43 7.18 12.44
C TRP A 154 21.12 7.49 11.70
N LEU A 155 21.11 7.33 10.37
CA LEU A 155 19.96 7.63 9.52
C LEU A 155 18.88 6.57 9.67
N ARG A 156 19.29 5.30 9.71
CA ARG A 156 18.40 4.18 10.02
C ARG A 156 17.71 4.36 11.36
N THR A 157 18.48 4.61 12.42
CA THR A 157 17.95 4.78 13.77
C THR A 157 17.01 5.98 13.85
N ARG A 158 17.38 7.10 13.20
CA ARG A 158 16.53 8.29 13.14
C ARG A 158 15.22 8.04 12.41
N TYR A 159 15.26 7.41 11.23
CA TYR A 159 14.05 7.05 10.48
C TYR A 159 13.16 6.11 11.30
N ARG A 160 13.74 5.05 11.88
CA ARG A 160 13.01 4.08 12.69
C ARG A 160 12.28 4.74 13.86
N ASN A 161 12.96 5.62 14.60
CA ASN A 161 12.38 6.30 15.76
C ASN A 161 11.20 7.21 15.39
N LEU A 162 11.29 7.88 14.24
CA LEU A 162 10.23 8.78 13.78
C LEU A 162 9.04 8.03 13.15
N ALA A 163 9.30 6.97 12.38
CA ALA A 163 8.29 6.24 11.62
C ALA A 163 7.55 5.18 12.45
N SER A 164 8.26 4.47 13.34
CA SER A 164 7.73 3.32 14.09
C SER A 164 6.40 3.59 14.82
N PRO A 165 6.19 4.74 15.51
CA PRO A 165 4.93 5.02 16.21
C PRO A 165 3.69 5.04 15.31
N THR A 166 3.87 5.28 14.00
CA THR A 166 2.77 5.32 13.03
C THR A 166 2.40 3.96 12.44
N LEU A 167 3.27 2.95 12.55
CA LEU A 167 3.06 1.64 11.91
C LEU A 167 1.81 0.91 12.42
N LYS A 168 1.47 1.08 13.70
CA LYS A 168 0.24 0.52 14.27
C LYS A 168 -1.01 1.13 13.63
N TRP A 169 -0.95 2.43 13.32
CA TRP A 169 -2.04 3.17 12.71
C TRP A 169 -2.17 2.83 11.22
N TRP A 170 -1.05 2.67 10.52
CA TRP A 170 -1.05 2.08 9.17
C TRP A 170 -1.67 0.69 9.16
N GLY A 171 -1.47 -0.10 10.21
CA GLY A 171 -2.11 -1.40 10.39
C GLY A 171 -3.64 -1.36 10.43
N LEU A 172 -4.26 -0.25 10.87
CA LEU A 172 -5.71 -0.08 10.85
C LEU A 172 -6.27 0.12 9.43
N LEU A 173 -5.43 0.60 8.51
CA LEU A 173 -5.73 0.73 7.08
C LEU A 173 -5.41 -0.54 6.29
N MET A 174 -5.23 -1.69 6.96
CA MET A 174 -4.97 -2.99 6.31
C MET A 174 -6.18 -3.91 6.37
N THR A 175 -6.11 -5.00 5.60
CA THR A 175 -7.14 -6.03 5.43
C THR A 175 -7.73 -6.54 6.75
N ASN A 176 -6.91 -6.79 7.77
CA ASN A 176 -7.38 -7.37 9.04
C ASN A 176 -8.45 -6.52 9.73
N THR A 177 -8.23 -5.22 9.87
CA THR A 177 -9.20 -4.31 10.51
C THR A 177 -10.48 -4.21 9.68
N ARG A 178 -10.35 -4.14 8.35
CA ARG A 178 -11.51 -4.09 7.44
C ARG A 178 -12.36 -5.34 7.52
N MET A 179 -11.75 -6.51 7.53
CA MET A 179 -12.45 -7.78 7.64
C MET A 179 -13.18 -7.92 8.98
N LEU A 180 -12.56 -7.49 10.08
CA LEU A 180 -13.22 -7.48 11.40
C LEU A 180 -14.44 -6.55 11.44
N VAL A 181 -14.31 -5.33 10.89
CA VAL A 181 -15.42 -4.37 10.85
C VAL A 181 -16.53 -4.86 9.92
N LEU A 182 -16.19 -5.35 8.74
CA LEU A 182 -17.15 -5.94 7.80
C LEU A 182 -17.91 -7.10 8.45
N PHE A 183 -17.19 -8.01 9.12
CA PHE A 183 -17.79 -9.14 9.82
C PHE A 183 -18.76 -8.69 10.92
N ALA A 184 -18.36 -7.71 11.75
CA ALA A 184 -19.22 -7.16 12.78
C ALA A 184 -20.50 -6.51 12.20
N LEU A 185 -20.37 -5.76 11.10
CA LEU A 185 -21.50 -5.11 10.44
C LEU A 185 -22.46 -6.12 9.78
N LEU A 186 -21.93 -7.23 9.25
CA LEU A 186 -22.74 -8.33 8.73
C LEU A 186 -23.54 -9.00 9.86
N LEU A 187 -22.95 -9.22 11.04
CA LEU A 187 -23.64 -9.78 12.21
C LEU A 187 -24.76 -8.88 12.73
N ILE A 188 -24.57 -7.56 12.70
CA ILE A 188 -25.58 -6.57 13.10
C ILE A 188 -26.64 -6.38 12.01
N GLY A 189 -26.45 -6.96 10.81
CA GLY A 189 -27.37 -6.85 9.69
C GLY A 189 -27.35 -5.48 9.01
N GLN A 190 -26.27 -4.70 9.20
CA GLN A 190 -26.13 -3.33 8.67
C GLN A 190 -24.83 -3.14 7.85
N PRO A 191 -24.55 -3.98 6.83
CA PRO A 191 -23.32 -3.88 6.05
C PRO A 191 -23.16 -2.58 5.25
N ILE A 192 -24.21 -1.79 5.02
CA ILE A 192 -24.11 -0.49 4.34
C ILE A 192 -23.17 0.49 5.04
N TYR A 193 -23.05 0.42 6.37
CA TYR A 193 -22.12 1.27 7.13
C TYR A 193 -20.66 0.98 6.84
N TYR A 194 -20.36 -0.14 6.17
CA TYR A 194 -19.01 -0.47 5.75
C TYR A 194 -18.46 0.56 4.76
N PHE A 195 -19.29 1.03 3.80
CA PHE A 195 -18.87 2.07 2.86
C PHE A 195 -18.59 3.40 3.56
N TRP A 196 -19.41 3.77 4.55
CA TRP A 196 -19.20 4.98 5.34
C TRP A 196 -17.97 4.89 6.25
N PHE A 197 -17.71 3.71 6.82
CA PHE A 197 -16.49 3.44 7.57
C PHE A 197 -15.23 3.62 6.70
N GLU A 198 -15.25 3.14 5.46
CA GLU A 198 -14.12 3.32 4.54
C GLU A 198 -13.94 4.79 4.13
N LEU A 199 -15.05 5.52 3.91
CA LEU A 199 -15.01 6.90 3.45
C LEU A 199 -14.71 7.93 4.53
N ILE A 200 -15.10 7.68 5.79
CA ILE A 200 -15.01 8.69 6.86
C ILE A 200 -13.83 8.38 7.79
N PRO A 201 -13.92 7.44 8.75
CA PRO A 201 -12.86 7.27 9.74
C PRO A 201 -11.53 6.85 9.12
N LEU A 202 -11.54 5.98 8.10
CA LEU A 202 -10.28 5.55 7.46
C LEU A 202 -9.63 6.64 6.61
N ASN A 203 -10.40 7.52 5.95
CA ASN A 203 -9.82 8.66 5.25
C ASN A 203 -9.29 9.73 6.19
N LEU A 204 -9.98 10.01 7.30
CA LEU A 204 -9.46 10.90 8.33
C LEU A 204 -8.12 10.39 8.87
N LEU A 205 -8.04 9.08 9.12
CA LEU A 205 -6.80 8.43 9.52
C LEU A 205 -5.72 8.52 8.43
N LEU A 206 -6.07 8.25 7.16
CA LEU A 206 -5.16 8.35 6.03
C LEU A 206 -4.56 9.76 5.93
N ILE A 207 -5.39 10.80 5.94
CA ILE A 207 -4.94 12.19 5.83
C ILE A 207 -3.98 12.54 6.97
N TYR A 208 -4.33 12.16 8.21
CA TYR A 208 -3.44 12.36 9.36
C TYR A 208 -2.09 11.66 9.17
N LEU A 209 -2.09 10.40 8.73
CA LEU A 209 -0.87 9.62 8.56
C LEU A 209 0.00 10.13 7.42
N LEU A 210 -0.60 10.46 6.26
CA LEU A 210 0.09 11.06 5.13
C LEU A 210 0.75 12.37 5.54
N THR A 211 -0.01 13.27 6.17
CA THR A 211 0.52 14.56 6.62
C THR A 211 1.70 14.36 7.55
N ARG A 212 1.57 13.53 8.59
CA ARG A 212 2.64 13.29 9.56
C ARG A 212 3.88 12.66 8.93
N GLN A 213 3.70 11.67 8.05
CA GLN A 213 4.80 10.94 7.45
C GLN A 213 5.51 11.73 6.36
N GLU A 214 4.79 12.52 5.56
CA GLU A 214 5.40 13.38 4.54
C GLU A 214 6.21 14.51 5.18
N HIS A 215 5.72 15.16 6.25
CA HIS A 215 6.52 16.14 7.00
C HIS A 215 7.78 15.52 7.60
N MET A 216 7.67 14.29 8.13
CA MET A 216 8.83 13.54 8.60
C MET A 216 9.82 13.27 7.47
N ALA A 217 9.35 12.79 6.32
CA ALA A 217 10.18 12.48 5.17
C ALA A 217 10.87 13.73 4.59
N GLU A 218 10.17 14.86 4.52
CA GLU A 218 10.72 16.16 4.13
C GLU A 218 11.86 16.60 5.07
N SER A 219 11.63 16.52 6.39
CA SER A 219 12.67 16.89 7.37
C SER A 219 13.93 16.01 7.27
N LEU A 220 13.77 14.73 6.93
CA LEU A 220 14.89 13.81 6.74
C LEU A 220 15.59 14.04 5.39
N LEU A 221 14.84 14.45 4.37
CA LEU A 221 15.37 14.79 3.06
C LEU A 221 16.31 15.98 3.17
N GLU A 222 15.91 17.04 3.86
CA GLU A 222 16.76 18.21 4.10
C GLU A 222 18.07 17.85 4.83
N VAL A 223 17.99 16.96 5.82
CA VAL A 223 19.18 16.49 6.55
C VAL A 223 20.11 15.71 5.62
N ALA A 224 19.58 14.84 4.77
CA ALA A 224 20.36 14.08 3.80
C ALA A 224 20.99 14.97 2.72
N GLU A 225 20.28 15.99 2.25
CA GLU A 225 20.80 16.97 1.28
C GLU A 225 21.94 17.81 1.87
N ARG A 226 21.82 18.25 3.13
CA ARG A 226 22.91 18.95 3.82
C ARG A 226 24.15 18.07 3.95
N TRP A 227 23.96 16.80 4.29
CA TRP A 227 25.07 15.84 4.37
C TRP A 227 25.77 15.63 3.03
N ARG A 228 25.01 15.54 1.93
CA ARG A 228 25.56 15.48 0.57
C ARG A 228 26.39 16.71 0.22
N ASN A 229 25.96 17.90 0.62
CA ASN A 229 26.66 19.14 0.30
C ASN A 229 27.90 19.38 1.18
N SER A 230 28.02 18.69 2.33
CA SER A 230 29.16 18.79 3.25
C SER A 230 30.26 17.76 3.01
N THR A 231 30.02 16.77 2.15
CA THR A 231 30.93 15.66 1.82
C THR A 231 31.46 15.85 0.40
#